data_AF-A0AAD5KT96-F1
#
_entry.id   AF-A0AAD5KT96-F1
#
_cell.length_a   1.000
_cell.length_b   1.000
_cell.length_c   1.000
_cell.angle_alpha   90.00
_cell.angle_beta   90.00
_cell.angle_gamma   90.00
#
_symmetry.space_group_name_H-M   'P 1'
#
loop_
_entity.id
_entity.type
_entity.pdbx_description
1 polymer ?
#
loop_
_entity_poly.entity_id
_entity_poly.type
_entity_poly.pdbx_seq_one_letter_code
_entity_poly.pdbx_strand_id
1 'polypeptide(L)'
;MPVHIGKPNSCNKHTWKNADCDGDGVTNGKEIIDGTSPSNPCQFTLASQTVAPSSTWNNADCDGDGVTNSKEISDGTSPTDPCQFTVASQTLATSSTWKSADCDGDGVTNEQEITDGTSPSNPCQFTLSSQTVATSETWKNSDCDGDGVTNGKEITDATNPSDPCQFNTGSQTLATSATWRMLIVMEMV
;
A
#
# COMPACT_ATOMS: atom_id res chain seq x y z
N MET A 1 -3.61 -48.75 16.44
CA MET A 1 -4.49 -47.70 15.88
C MET A 1 -4.45 -46.52 16.85
N PRO A 2 -3.71 -45.43 16.60
CA PRO A 2 -3.74 -44.30 17.51
C PRO A 2 -5.04 -43.50 17.28
N VAL A 3 -5.80 -43.33 18.36
CA VAL A 3 -7.01 -42.52 18.44
C VAL A 3 -6.58 -41.05 18.39
N HIS A 4 -6.85 -40.35 17.29
CA HIS A 4 -6.75 -38.90 17.24
C HIS A 4 -7.97 -38.29 17.94
N ILE A 5 -7.72 -37.79 19.15
CA ILE A 5 -8.67 -37.02 19.94
C ILE A 5 -8.97 -35.74 19.15
N GLY A 6 -10.19 -35.63 18.65
CA GLY A 6 -10.66 -34.50 17.84
C GLY A 6 -10.63 -33.20 18.64
N LYS A 7 -9.89 -32.21 18.13
CA LYS A 7 -10.13 -30.80 18.44
C LYS A 7 -11.53 -30.42 17.93
N PRO A 8 -12.23 -29.45 18.54
CA PRO A 8 -13.58 -29.08 18.13
C PRO A 8 -13.54 -28.44 16.74
N ASN A 9 -13.84 -29.23 15.71
CA ASN A 9 -13.96 -28.75 14.34
C ASN A 9 -15.27 -27.95 14.25
N SER A 10 -15.19 -26.62 14.19
CA SER A 10 -16.35 -25.72 14.04
C SER A 10 -17.07 -25.85 12.69
N CYS A 11 -16.61 -26.72 11.79
CA CYS A 11 -17.24 -26.94 10.49
C CYS A 11 -17.73 -28.38 10.35
N ASN A 12 -19.03 -28.59 10.55
CA ASN A 12 -19.70 -29.87 10.38
C ASN A 12 -19.62 -30.35 8.91
N LYS A 13 -19.22 -31.62 8.71
CA LYS A 13 -18.92 -32.24 7.41
C LYS A 13 -20.07 -32.31 6.40
N HIS A 14 -21.33 -32.12 6.80
CA HIS A 14 -22.47 -32.26 5.88
C HIS A 14 -22.91 -30.95 5.19
N THR A 15 -22.42 -29.80 5.66
CA THR A 15 -22.71 -28.45 5.13
C THR A 15 -21.44 -27.67 4.75
N TRP A 16 -20.28 -28.35 4.70
CA TRP A 16 -18.97 -27.72 4.61
C TRP A 16 -18.82 -26.76 3.43
N LYS A 17 -19.30 -27.08 2.22
CA LYS A 17 -19.17 -26.17 1.06
C LYS A 17 -19.88 -24.83 1.23
N ASN A 18 -20.96 -24.78 2.02
CA ASN A 18 -21.75 -23.58 2.25
C ASN A 18 -21.37 -22.87 3.57
N ALA A 19 -20.46 -23.45 4.33
CA ALA A 19 -19.92 -22.81 5.52
C ALA A 19 -18.78 -21.87 5.14
N ASP A 20 -18.49 -20.95 6.05
CA ASP A 20 -17.33 -20.05 6.07
C ASP A 20 -16.57 -20.42 7.35
N CYS A 21 -15.52 -21.24 7.24
CA CYS A 21 -14.90 -21.84 8.43
C CYS A 21 -13.89 -20.92 9.12
N ASP A 22 -13.25 -20.00 8.40
CA ASP A 22 -12.30 -19.02 8.93
C ASP A 22 -12.89 -17.63 9.16
N GLY A 23 -14.11 -17.41 8.68
CA GLY A 23 -14.92 -16.24 9.01
C GLY A 23 -14.57 -15.02 8.18
N ASP A 24 -14.01 -15.19 6.99
CA ASP A 24 -13.67 -14.08 6.08
C ASP A 24 -14.83 -13.62 5.20
N GLY A 25 -16.01 -14.25 5.33
CA GLY A 25 -17.21 -13.92 4.57
C GLY A 25 -17.32 -14.62 3.21
N VAL A 26 -16.33 -15.43 2.81
CA VAL A 26 -16.35 -16.28 1.62
C VAL A 26 -16.65 -17.72 2.03
N THR A 27 -17.58 -18.36 1.34
CA THR A 27 -17.89 -19.77 1.63
C THR A 27 -16.77 -20.68 1.12
N ASN A 28 -16.45 -21.75 1.85
CA ASN A 28 -15.42 -22.73 1.49
C ASN A 28 -15.56 -23.26 0.05
N GLY A 29 -16.79 -23.45 -0.42
CA GLY A 29 -17.07 -23.89 -1.78
C GLY A 29 -16.66 -22.86 -2.84
N LYS A 30 -16.83 -21.57 -2.54
CA LYS A 30 -16.39 -20.46 -3.40
C LYS A 30 -14.88 -20.29 -3.36
N GLU A 31 -14.27 -20.42 -2.19
CA GLU A 31 -12.82 -20.37 -2.05
C GLU A 31 -12.11 -21.48 -2.84
N ILE A 32 -12.63 -22.71 -2.84
CA ILE A 32 -12.11 -23.78 -3.71
C ILE A 32 -12.16 -23.38 -5.18
N ILE A 33 -13.23 -22.70 -5.61
CA ILE A 33 -13.39 -22.24 -7.00
C ILE A 33 -12.38 -21.13 -7.30
N ASP A 34 -12.13 -20.25 -6.33
CA ASP A 34 -11.20 -19.12 -6.47
C ASP A 34 -9.73 -19.50 -6.25
N GLY A 35 -9.47 -20.71 -5.75
CA GLY A 35 -8.14 -21.16 -5.37
C GLY A 35 -7.61 -20.54 -4.08
N THR A 36 -8.51 -20.05 -3.21
CA THR A 36 -8.17 -19.51 -1.88
C THR A 36 -8.37 -20.58 -0.78
N SER A 37 -8.09 -20.27 0.48
CA SER A 37 -7.94 -21.28 1.54
C SER A 37 -9.08 -21.21 2.56
N PRO A 38 -9.94 -22.26 2.65
CA PRO A 38 -11.07 -22.35 3.60
C PRO A 38 -10.76 -22.43 5.10
N SER A 39 -9.56 -22.04 5.49
CA SER A 39 -9.07 -22.09 6.86
C SER A 39 -8.08 -20.97 7.15
N ASN A 40 -7.80 -20.10 6.17
CA ASN A 40 -6.89 -18.99 6.30
C ASN A 40 -7.68 -17.69 6.02
N PRO A 41 -8.04 -16.93 7.07
CA PRO A 41 -8.90 -15.76 6.94
C PRO A 41 -8.29 -14.62 6.10
N CYS A 42 -6.99 -14.69 5.77
CA CYS A 42 -6.29 -13.72 4.94
C CYS A 42 -6.03 -14.22 3.51
N GLN A 43 -6.61 -15.37 3.13
CA GLN A 43 -6.58 -15.87 1.76
C GLN A 43 -8.01 -15.95 1.24
N PHE A 44 -8.47 -14.83 0.68
CA PHE A 44 -9.81 -14.69 0.13
C PHE A 44 -9.80 -13.78 -1.10
N THR A 45 -10.90 -13.78 -1.85
CA THR A 45 -11.17 -12.77 -2.88
C THR A 45 -12.25 -11.85 -2.34
N LEU A 46 -11.95 -10.56 -2.15
CA LEU A 46 -12.88 -9.60 -1.54
C LEU A 46 -14.24 -9.55 -2.28
N ALA A 47 -14.22 -9.59 -3.61
CA ALA A 47 -15.43 -9.61 -4.43
C ALA A 47 -16.29 -10.89 -4.28
N SER A 48 -15.75 -11.94 -3.64
CA SER A 48 -16.44 -13.21 -3.40
C SER A 48 -17.11 -13.26 -2.02
N GLN A 49 -16.95 -12.25 -1.18
CA GLN A 49 -17.64 -12.16 0.10
C GLN A 49 -19.14 -12.05 -0.12
N THR A 50 -19.88 -13.04 0.40
CA THR A 50 -21.35 -13.14 0.28
C THR A 50 -22.02 -13.44 1.61
N VAL A 51 -21.22 -13.76 2.63
CA VAL A 51 -21.64 -13.95 4.02
C VAL A 51 -21.00 -12.84 4.86
N ALA A 52 -21.62 -12.48 5.97
CA ALA A 52 -21.06 -11.47 6.87
C ALA A 52 -19.73 -11.97 7.48
N PRO A 53 -18.61 -11.23 7.32
CA PRO A 53 -17.35 -11.60 7.96
C PRO A 53 -17.45 -11.58 9.48
N SER A 54 -16.67 -12.44 10.12
CA SER A 54 -16.59 -12.55 11.58
C SER A 54 -15.99 -11.30 12.23
N SER A 55 -16.29 -11.07 13.51
CA SER A 55 -15.63 -10.00 14.27
C SER A 55 -14.11 -10.19 14.38
N THR A 56 -13.65 -11.44 14.37
CA THR A 56 -12.21 -11.76 14.39
C THR A 56 -11.56 -11.29 13.09
N TRP A 57 -12.16 -11.59 11.94
CA TRP A 57 -11.69 -11.13 10.64
C TRP A 57 -11.75 -9.61 10.52
N ASN A 58 -12.84 -8.98 10.95
CA ASN A 58 -13.01 -7.52 10.89
C ASN A 58 -11.93 -6.73 11.67
N ASN A 59 -11.41 -7.30 12.76
CA ASN A 59 -10.39 -6.70 13.62
C ASN A 59 -8.96 -7.20 13.31
N ALA A 60 -8.82 -8.14 12.38
CA ALA A 60 -7.52 -8.57 11.90
C ALA A 60 -6.96 -7.53 10.90
N ASP A 61 -5.67 -7.64 10.65
CA ASP A 61 -4.91 -6.92 9.63
C ASP A 61 -4.19 -8.00 8.83
N CYS A 62 -4.66 -8.21 7.60
CA CYS A 62 -4.29 -9.38 6.81
C CYS A 62 -3.03 -9.17 5.96
N ASP A 63 -2.69 -7.94 5.59
CA ASP A 63 -1.47 -7.61 4.84
C ASP A 63 -0.39 -6.94 5.71
N GLY A 64 -0.71 -6.59 6.94
CA GLY A 64 0.22 -6.09 7.94
C GLY A 64 0.54 -4.61 7.77
N ASP A 65 -0.33 -3.84 7.13
CA ASP A 65 -0.21 -2.40 6.94
C ASP A 65 -0.60 -1.58 8.19
N GLY A 66 -1.06 -2.23 9.26
CA GLY A 66 -1.49 -1.59 10.50
C GLY A 66 -2.95 -1.10 10.50
N VAL A 67 -3.72 -1.36 9.46
CA VAL A 67 -5.14 -1.03 9.34
C VAL A 67 -5.96 -2.32 9.48
N THR A 68 -7.08 -2.25 10.20
CA THR A 68 -7.97 -3.42 10.31
C THR A 68 -8.74 -3.64 9.01
N ASN A 69 -8.98 -4.90 8.63
CA ASN A 69 -9.73 -5.26 7.41
C ASN A 69 -11.08 -4.52 7.27
N SER A 70 -11.82 -4.36 8.36
CA SER A 70 -13.11 -3.65 8.33
C SER A 70 -12.97 -2.14 8.08
N LYS A 71 -11.89 -1.54 8.58
CA LYS A 71 -11.58 -0.13 8.36
C LYS A 71 -11.16 0.11 6.92
N GLU A 72 -10.35 -0.78 6.36
CA GLU A 72 -9.94 -0.71 4.95
C GLU A 72 -11.13 -0.80 4.00
N ILE A 73 -12.06 -1.74 4.22
CA ILE A 73 -13.32 -1.79 3.45
C ILE A 73 -14.06 -0.46 3.52
N SER A 74 -14.13 0.15 4.71
CA SER A 74 -14.83 1.44 4.90
C SER A 74 -14.09 2.62 4.24
N ASP A 75 -12.77 2.54 4.13
CA ASP A 75 -11.91 3.55 3.47
C ASP A 75 -11.80 3.31 1.96
N GLY A 76 -12.30 2.17 1.47
CA GLY A 76 -12.17 1.78 0.07
C GLY A 76 -10.77 1.29 -0.30
N THR A 77 -9.99 0.85 0.69
CA THR A 77 -8.68 0.24 0.50
C THR A 77 -8.77 -1.30 0.56
N SER A 78 -7.64 -2.02 0.47
CA SER A 78 -7.63 -3.46 0.21
C SER A 78 -7.01 -4.25 1.36
N PRO A 79 -7.77 -5.11 2.07
CA PRO A 79 -7.24 -5.90 3.21
C PRO A 79 -6.22 -6.99 2.90
N THR A 80 -5.65 -6.96 1.70
CA THR A 80 -4.68 -7.95 1.21
C THR A 80 -3.56 -7.28 0.40
N ASP A 81 -3.59 -5.96 0.25
CA ASP A 81 -2.58 -5.20 -0.48
C ASP A 81 -1.94 -4.20 0.49
N PRO A 82 -0.72 -4.48 0.99
CA PRO A 82 -0.08 -3.68 2.02
C PRO A 82 0.25 -2.24 1.58
N CYS A 83 0.11 -1.92 0.29
CA CYS A 83 0.31 -0.58 -0.26
C CYS A 83 -1.00 0.14 -0.60
N GLN A 84 -2.14 -0.41 -0.21
CA GLN A 84 -3.45 0.21 -0.34
C GLN A 84 -4.01 0.46 1.06
N PHE A 85 -3.69 1.63 1.62
CA PHE A 85 -4.07 1.97 2.99
C PHE A 85 -4.25 3.47 3.18
N THR A 86 -4.91 3.85 4.27
CA THR A 86 -4.98 5.25 4.70
C THR A 86 -4.08 5.45 5.91
N VAL A 87 -3.05 6.28 5.80
CA VAL A 87 -2.08 6.56 6.88
C VAL A 87 -2.77 6.91 8.21
N ALA A 88 -3.82 7.74 8.17
CA ALA A 88 -4.57 8.15 9.37
C ALA A 88 -5.40 7.01 10.02
N SER A 89 -5.60 5.89 9.31
CA SER A 89 -6.32 4.71 9.79
C SER A 89 -5.41 3.64 10.39
N GLN A 90 -4.08 3.80 10.30
CA GLN A 90 -3.12 2.89 10.91
C GLN A 90 -3.17 2.99 12.44
N THR A 91 -3.70 1.95 13.07
CA THR A 91 -3.92 1.88 14.52
C THR A 91 -3.31 0.63 15.15
N LEU A 92 -2.92 -0.34 14.32
CA LEU A 92 -2.23 -1.57 14.72
C LEU A 92 -0.72 -1.46 14.43
N ALA A 93 0.04 -2.45 14.90
CA ALA A 93 1.46 -2.52 14.60
C ALA A 93 1.68 -3.06 13.18
N THR A 94 2.52 -2.38 12.41
CA THR A 94 2.87 -2.79 11.05
C THR A 94 3.82 -3.99 11.04
N SER A 95 3.70 -4.83 10.00
CA SER A 95 4.54 -6.00 9.79
C SER A 95 5.94 -5.63 9.31
N SER A 96 6.91 -6.54 9.49
CA SER A 96 8.26 -6.35 8.94
C SER A 96 8.27 -6.29 7.41
N THR A 97 7.33 -6.98 6.75
CA THR A 97 7.19 -6.97 5.30
C THR A 97 6.75 -5.59 4.82
N TRP A 98 5.71 -5.03 5.43
CA TRP A 98 5.24 -3.67 5.14
C TRP A 98 6.34 -2.63 5.37
N LYS A 99 7.05 -2.73 6.50
CA LYS A 99 8.15 -1.81 6.85
C LYS A 99 9.28 -1.76 5.83
N SER A 100 9.57 -2.89 5.18
CA SER A 100 10.66 -3.03 4.21
C SER A 100 10.21 -2.76 2.77
N ALA A 101 8.90 -2.57 2.54
CA ALA A 101 8.35 -2.19 1.25
C ALA A 101 8.58 -0.69 0.98
N ASP A 102 8.46 -0.32 -0.29
CA ASP A 102 8.43 1.04 -0.82
C ASP A 102 7.14 1.14 -1.62
N CYS A 103 6.08 1.65 -0.99
CA CYS A 103 4.72 1.52 -1.50
C CYS A 103 4.36 2.54 -2.58
N ASP A 104 4.98 3.72 -2.57
CA ASP A 104 4.79 4.73 -3.62
C ASP A 104 5.91 4.74 -4.67
N GLY A 105 6.98 3.97 -4.43
CA GLY A 105 8.04 3.70 -5.38
C GLY A 105 9.05 4.85 -5.48
N ASP A 106 9.15 5.70 -4.46
CA ASP A 106 10.08 6.82 -4.41
C ASP A 106 11.48 6.43 -3.95
N GLY A 107 11.75 5.15 -3.71
CA GLY A 107 13.06 4.65 -3.33
C GLY A 107 13.34 4.69 -1.83
N VAL A 108 12.39 5.15 -1.01
CA VAL A 108 12.47 5.14 0.45
C VAL A 108 11.54 4.05 1.00
N THR A 109 12.03 3.26 1.94
CA THR A 109 11.18 2.23 2.58
C THR A 109 10.19 2.86 3.55
N ASN A 110 9.00 2.28 3.70
CA ASN A 110 7.95 2.76 4.60
C ASN A 110 8.43 3.03 6.05
N GLU A 111 9.32 2.18 6.61
CA GLU A 111 9.88 2.41 7.95
C GLU A 111 10.80 3.64 8.04
N GLN A 112 11.58 3.87 6.98
CA GLN A 112 12.45 5.04 6.89
C GLN A 112 11.61 6.32 6.72
N GLU A 113 10.53 6.26 5.95
CA GLU A 113 9.63 7.41 5.79
C GLU A 113 8.92 7.79 7.09
N ILE A 114 8.45 6.82 7.87
CA ILE A 114 7.93 7.09 9.23
C ILE A 114 8.99 7.81 10.08
N THR A 115 10.25 7.40 9.96
CA THR A 115 11.37 7.99 10.71
C THR A 115 11.66 9.42 10.23
N ASP A 116 11.57 9.66 8.93
CA ASP A 116 11.82 10.97 8.31
C ASP A 116 10.60 11.91 8.39
N GLY A 117 9.44 11.39 8.80
CA GLY A 117 8.19 12.14 8.83
C GLY A 117 7.61 12.39 7.44
N THR A 118 7.95 11.55 6.47
CA THR A 118 7.39 11.56 5.12
C THR A 118 6.27 10.51 4.99
N SER A 119 5.68 10.35 3.81
CA SER A 119 4.40 9.64 3.64
C SER A 119 4.56 8.40 2.77
N PRO A 120 4.37 7.17 3.30
CA PRO A 120 4.57 5.92 2.54
C PRO A 120 3.57 5.60 1.43
N SER A 121 2.86 6.60 0.95
CA SER A 121 1.85 6.52 -0.11
C SER A 121 1.88 7.76 -1.01
N ASN A 122 2.83 8.68 -0.78
CA ASN A 122 2.95 9.91 -1.54
C ASN A 122 4.35 10.01 -2.15
N PRO A 123 4.50 9.71 -3.45
CA PRO A 123 5.80 9.60 -4.11
C PRO A 123 6.60 10.92 -4.18
N CYS A 124 5.99 12.05 -3.81
CA CYS A 124 6.62 13.36 -3.76
C CYS A 124 6.92 13.84 -2.34
N GLN A 125 6.72 12.99 -1.33
CA GLN A 125 7.13 13.23 0.05
C GLN A 125 8.21 12.24 0.43
N PHE A 126 9.47 12.62 0.19
CA PHE A 126 10.64 11.81 0.53
C PHE A 126 11.81 12.66 0.98
N THR A 127 12.78 12.02 1.63
CA THR A 127 14.10 12.60 1.88
C THR A 127 15.09 12.00 0.88
N LEU A 128 15.68 12.84 0.01
CA LEU A 128 16.56 12.37 -1.06
C LEU A 128 17.75 11.53 -0.56
N SER A 129 18.32 11.85 0.61
CA SER A 129 19.41 11.07 1.21
C SER A 129 18.98 9.70 1.76
N SER A 130 17.67 9.47 1.90
CA SER A 130 17.08 8.22 2.39
C SER A 130 16.68 7.26 1.28
N GLN A 131 16.81 7.67 0.01
CA GLN A 131 16.59 6.80 -1.15
C GLN A 131 17.66 5.71 -1.21
N THR A 132 17.32 4.53 -0.70
CA THR A 132 18.24 3.40 -0.55
C THR A 132 17.80 2.17 -1.34
N VAL A 133 16.56 2.16 -1.83
CA VAL A 133 16.02 1.13 -2.74
C VAL A 133 15.76 1.73 -4.13
N ALA A 134 15.47 0.86 -5.10
CA ALA A 134 15.31 1.28 -6.48
C ALA A 134 13.97 2.00 -6.68
N THR A 135 14.02 3.23 -7.20
CA THR A 135 12.83 3.99 -7.57
C THR A 135 12.06 3.33 -8.72
N SER A 136 10.73 3.45 -8.66
CA SER A 136 9.81 2.96 -9.69
C SER A 136 9.89 3.76 -10.98
N GLU A 137 9.44 3.16 -12.08
CA GLU A 137 9.37 3.86 -13.37
C GLU A 137 8.30 4.97 -13.37
N THR A 138 7.22 4.77 -12.61
CA THR A 138 6.18 5.80 -12.42
C THR A 138 6.75 7.02 -11.71
N TRP A 139 7.53 6.82 -10.65
CA TRP A 139 8.20 7.90 -9.94
C TRP A 139 9.19 8.63 -10.85
N LYS A 140 10.04 7.90 -11.60
CA LYS A 140 11.04 8.50 -12.50
C LYS A 140 10.46 9.38 -13.59
N ASN A 141 9.25 9.08 -14.05
CA ASN A 141 8.55 9.82 -15.11
C ASN A 141 7.63 10.92 -14.56
N SER A 142 7.47 11.01 -13.25
CA SER A 142 6.75 12.09 -12.58
C SER A 142 7.65 13.32 -12.40
N ASP A 143 7.04 14.43 -12.01
CA ASP A 143 7.68 15.74 -11.76
C ASP A 143 7.08 16.28 -10.46
N CYS A 144 7.82 16.11 -9.37
CA CYS A 144 7.29 16.30 -8.02
C CYS A 144 7.23 17.77 -7.57
N ASP A 145 8.14 18.61 -8.04
CA ASP A 145 8.15 20.05 -7.75
C ASP A 145 7.50 20.90 -8.87
N GLY A 146 7.22 20.28 -10.01
CA GLY A 146 6.47 20.85 -11.11
C GLY A 146 7.30 21.80 -11.97
N ASP A 147 8.62 21.69 -11.95
CA ASP A 147 9.52 22.55 -12.73
C ASP A 147 9.66 22.14 -14.21
N GLY A 148 9.02 21.04 -14.60
CA GLY A 148 9.01 20.51 -15.96
C GLY A 148 10.15 19.52 -16.27
N VAL A 149 11.00 19.18 -15.31
CA VAL A 149 11.98 18.10 -15.38
C VAL A 149 11.42 16.89 -14.66
N THR A 150 11.65 15.68 -15.20
CA THR A 150 11.21 14.47 -14.50
C THR A 150 12.17 14.12 -13.37
N ASN A 151 11.65 13.52 -12.29
CA ASN A 151 12.46 13.11 -11.15
C ASN A 151 13.66 12.25 -11.56
N GLY A 152 13.45 11.30 -12.48
CA GLY A 152 14.52 10.44 -12.98
C GLY A 152 15.60 11.21 -13.75
N LYS A 153 15.22 12.27 -14.46
CA LYS A 153 16.17 13.12 -15.19
C LYS A 153 16.99 13.97 -14.22
N GLU A 154 16.36 14.50 -13.17
CA GLU A 154 17.04 15.25 -12.13
C GLU A 154 18.07 14.43 -11.36
N ILE A 155 17.76 13.17 -11.03
CA ILE A 155 18.74 12.26 -10.43
C ILE A 155 19.97 12.09 -11.34
N THR A 156 19.78 11.93 -12.66
CA THR A 156 20.92 11.82 -13.60
C THR A 156 21.69 13.12 -13.79
N ASP A 157 21.01 14.25 -13.60
CA ASP A 157 21.56 15.59 -13.72
C ASP A 157 22.18 16.10 -12.40
N ALA A 158 22.08 15.29 -11.33
CA ALA A 158 22.47 15.64 -9.97
C ALA A 158 21.78 16.91 -9.44
N THR A 159 20.50 17.08 -9.79
CA THR A 159 19.61 18.10 -9.23
C THR A 159 18.57 17.45 -8.30
N ASN A 160 17.66 18.23 -7.70
CA ASN A 160 16.81 17.74 -6.62
C ASN A 160 15.33 17.70 -7.02
N PRO A 161 14.71 16.50 -7.12
CA PRO A 161 13.31 16.35 -7.55
C PRO A 161 12.22 16.93 -6.64
N SER A 162 12.60 17.59 -5.56
CA SER A 162 11.70 18.25 -4.62
C SER A 162 11.97 19.74 -4.48
N ASP A 163 12.98 20.26 -5.20
CA ASP A 163 13.38 21.66 -5.14
C ASP A 163 13.19 22.33 -6.52
N PRO A 164 12.11 23.10 -6.69
CA PRO A 164 11.74 23.69 -7.98
C PRO A 164 12.75 24.69 -8.56
N CYS A 165 13.79 25.04 -7.78
CA CYS A 165 14.87 25.93 -8.17
C CYS A 165 16.17 25.18 -8.52
N GLN A 166 16.22 23.86 -8.36
CA GLN A 166 17.37 23.03 -8.69
C GLN A 166 17.08 22.17 -9.91
N PHE A 167 17.33 22.73 -11.09
CA PHE A 167 17.15 22.01 -12.35
C PHE A 167 18.05 22.50 -13.47
N ASN A 168 18.17 21.66 -14.49
CA ASN A 168 18.79 22.02 -15.75
C ASN A 168 17.73 22.47 -16.75
N THR A 169 17.79 23.74 -17.18
CA THR A 169 16.87 24.31 -18.18
C THR A 169 16.78 23.50 -19.47
N GLY A 170 17.88 22.89 -19.93
CA GLY A 170 17.90 22.03 -21.12
C GLY A 170 17.19 20.69 -20.95
N SER A 171 16.84 20.32 -19.71
CA SER A 171 16.19 19.07 -19.35
C SER A 171 14.68 19.23 -19.12
N GLN A 172 14.16 20.47 -19.15
CA GLN A 172 12.73 20.74 -19.08
C GLN A 172 12.04 20.23 -20.34
N THR A 173 11.29 19.14 -20.19
CA THR A 173 10.58 18.47 -21.30
C THR A 173 9.08 18.35 -21.03
N LEU A 174 8.66 18.52 -19.78
CA LEU A 174 7.26 18.56 -19.38
C LEU A 174 6.75 19.99 -19.26
N ALA A 175 5.43 20.13 -19.18
CA ALA A 175 4.80 21.41 -18.90
C ALA A 175 4.91 21.72 -17.41
N THR A 176 5.53 22.85 -17.07
CA THR A 176 5.65 23.28 -15.67
C THR A 176 4.29 23.55 -15.01
N SER A 177 4.21 23.31 -13.70
CA SER A 177 2.99 23.47 -12.91
C SER A 177 2.59 24.94 -12.74
N ALA A 178 1.30 25.19 -12.47
CA ALA A 178 0.83 26.55 -12.20
C ALA A 178 1.46 27.15 -10.93
N THR A 179 1.71 26.31 -9.93
CA THR A 179 2.39 26.67 -8.68
C THR A 179 3.82 27.13 -8.94
N TRP A 180 4.58 26.36 -9.72
CA TRP A 180 5.94 26.72 -10.12
C TRP A 180 5.99 28.03 -10.90
N ARG A 181 5.06 28.21 -11.86
CA ARG A 181 4.99 29.45 -12.66
C ARG A 181 4.76 30.67 -11.76
N MET A 182 3.89 30.59 -10.75
CA MET A 182 3.64 31.72 -9.85
C MET A 182 4.84 32.07 -8.97
N LEU A 183 5.63 31.08 -8.54
CA LEU A 183 6.85 31.29 -7.76
C LEU A 183 7.91 32.08 -8.55
N ILE A 184 8.16 31.70 -9.80
CA ILE A 184 9.21 32.33 -10.61
C ILE A 184 8.83 33.74 -11.10
N VAL A 185 7.54 34.00 -11.32
CA VAL A 185 7.12 35.36 -11.73
C VAL A 185 7.30 36.35 -10.56
N MET A 186 7.20 35.93 -9.30
CA MET A 186 7.42 36.82 -8.14
C MET A 186 8.89 37.22 -7.92
N GLU A 187 9.85 36.44 -8.42
CA GLU A 187 11.28 36.79 -8.36
C GLU A 187 11.75 37.69 -9.53
N MET A 188 10.88 37.90 -10.53
CA MET A 188 11.15 38.76 -11.68
C MET A 188 10.51 40.17 -11.59
N VAL A 189 9.96 40.55 -10.43
CA VAL A 189 9.37 41.89 -10.18
C VAL A 189 10.09 42.64 -9.06
#